data_AF-A0A2R6AXH1-F1
#
_entry.id   AF-A0A2R6AXH1-F1
#
_cell.length_a   1.000
_cell.length_b   1.000
_cell.length_c   1.000
_cell.angle_alpha   90.00
_cell.angle_beta   90.00
_cell.angle_gamma   90.00
#
_symmetry.space_group_name_H-M   'P 1'
#
loop_
_entity.id
_entity.type
_entity.pdbx_description
1 polymer ?
#
loop_
_entity_poly.entity_id
_entity_poly.type
_entity_poly.pdbx_seq_one_letter_code
_entity_poly.pdbx_strand_id
1 'polypeptide(L)' 'MSLKTQLEVACKLYNTLLHAEQEEYERNKHGMNKTELRQLALDLRKRSPEFQALHSQV' A
#
# COMPACT_ATOMS: atom_id res chain seq x y z
N MET A 1 11.47 -12.17 -10.14
CA MET A 1 11.77 -11.10 -9.14
C MET A 1 12.72 -11.67 -8.11
N SER A 2 13.75 -10.94 -7.69
CA SER A 2 14.58 -11.34 -6.56
C SER A 2 13.89 -11.01 -5.22
N LEU A 3 14.30 -11.66 -4.13
CA LEU A 3 13.79 -11.33 -2.79
C LEU A 3 14.04 -9.85 -2.43
N LYS A 4 15.20 -9.31 -2.82
CA LYS A 4 15.52 -7.89 -2.64
C LYS A 4 14.52 -6.98 -3.35
N THR A 5 14.16 -7.31 -4.58
CA THR A 5 13.18 -6.54 -5.36
C THR A 5 11.78 -6.62 -4.74
N GLN A 6 11.38 -7.78 -4.20
CA GLN A 6 10.10 -7.90 -3.49
C GLN A 6 10.07 -7.05 -2.22
N LEU A 7 11.16 -7.06 -1.44
CA LEU A 7 11.29 -6.24 -0.24
C LEU A 7 11.21 -4.75 -0.57
N GLU A 8 11.92 -4.30 -1.60
CA GLU A 8 11.89 -2.89 -2.04
C GLU A 8 10.47 -2.45 -2.43
N VAL A 9 9.75 -3.26 -3.19
CA VAL A 9 8.37 -2.96 -3.60
C VAL A 9 7.42 -2.99 -2.40
N ALA A 10 7.60 -3.92 -1.45
CA ALA A 10 6.81 -3.98 -0.22
C ALA A 10 7.02 -2.74 0.66
N CYS A 11 8.27 -2.29 0.82
CA CYS A 11 8.59 -1.05 1.55
C CYS A 11 7.94 0.17 0.90
N LYS A 12 7.98 0.27 -0.44
CA LYS A 12 7.32 1.36 -1.17
C LYS A 12 5.80 1.35 -0.98
N LEU A 13 5.18 0.17 -1.01
CA LEU A 13 3.74 0.04 -0.75
C LEU A 13 3.40 0.49 0.68
N TYR A 14 4.15 0.02 1.68
CA TYR A 14 3.95 0.42 3.08
C TYR A 14 4.04 1.94 3.28
N ASN A 15 5.10 2.57 2.77
CA ASN A 15 5.27 4.02 2.87
C ASN A 15 4.14 4.80 2.17
N THR A 16 3.64 4.27 1.06
CA THR A 16 2.51 4.86 0.33
C THR A 16 1.23 4.80 1.18
N LEU A 17 0.96 3.67 1.82
CA LEU A 17 -0.20 3.51 2.71
C LEU A 17 -0.10 4.43 3.94
N LEU A 18 1.09 4.52 4.55
CA LEU A 18 1.33 5.39 5.69
C LEU A 18 1.09 6.86 5.33
N HIS A 19 1.56 7.30 4.16
CA HIS A 19 1.33 8.66 3.71
C HIS A 19 -0.16 8.94 3.47
N ALA A 20 -0.88 8.01 2.85
CA ALA A 20 -2.32 8.14 2.64
C ALA A 20 -3.12 8.20 3.94
N GLU A 21 -2.74 7.39 4.94
CA GLU A 21 -3.35 7.43 6.28
C GLU A 21 -3.10 8.78 6.97
N GLN A 22 -1.88 9.31 6.85
CA GLN A 22 -1.53 10.62 7.41
C GLN A 22 -2.30 11.75 6.73
N GLU A 23 -2.39 11.76 5.40
CA GLU A 23 -3.17 12.75 4.64
C GLU A 23 -4.65 12.73 5.03
N GLU A 24 -5.24 11.54 5.16
CA GLU A 24 -6.63 11.37 5.57
C GLU A 24 -6.86 11.90 6.99
N TYR A 25 -5.92 11.62 7.90
CA TYR A 25 -5.98 12.12 9.26
C TYR A 25 -5.81 13.65 9.32
N GLU A 26 -4.93 14.23 8.50
CA GLU A 26 -4.74 15.68 8.46
C GLU A 26 -5.98 16.39 7.92
N ARG A 27 -6.64 15.85 6.89
CA ARG A 27 -7.83 16.43 6.26
C ARG A 27 -9.09 16.25 7.09
N ASN A 28 -9.30 15.06 7.62
CA ASN A 28 -10.60 14.65 8.16
C ASN A 28 -10.55 14.28 9.66
N LYS A 29 -9.36 14.35 10.30
CA LYS A 29 -9.13 13.83 11.67
C LYS A 29 -9.56 12.38 11.83
N HIS A 30 -9.53 11.63 10.74
CA HIS A 30 -9.93 10.24 10.65
C HIS A 30 -8.72 9.38 10.33
N GLY A 31 -8.46 8.36 11.16
CA GLY A 31 -7.45 7.35 10.88
C GLY A 31 -8.07 6.21 10.08
N MET A 32 -7.40 5.77 9.02
CA MET A 32 -7.89 4.64 8.24
C MET A 32 -7.86 3.37 9.08
N ASN A 33 -8.96 2.62 9.08
CA ASN A 33 -8.99 1.31 9.70
C ASN A 33 -8.31 0.26 8.81
N LYS A 34 -8.07 -0.94 9.37
CA LYS A 34 -7.41 -2.04 8.67
C LYS A 34 -8.10 -2.45 7.36
N THR A 35 -9.42 -2.33 7.27
CA THR A 35 -10.19 -2.67 6.07
C THR A 35 -9.96 -1.63 4.98
N GLU A 36 -9.96 -0.35 5.33
CA GLU A 36 -9.69 0.76 4.41
C GLU A 36 -8.27 0.69 3.86
N LEU A 37 -7.26 0.49 4.73
CA LEU A 37 -5.88 0.28 4.32
C LEU A 37 -5.71 -0.94 3.40
N ARG A 38 -6.42 -2.04 3.70
CA ARG A 38 -6.39 -3.24 2.85
C ARG A 38 -6.97 -2.98 1.47
N GLN A 39 -8.10 -2.27 1.38
CA GLN A 39 -8.69 -1.92 0.09
C GLN A 39 -7.79 -0.99 -0.71
N LEU A 40 -7.20 0.02 -0.06
CA LEU A 40 -6.24 0.92 -0.71
C LEU A 40 -5.03 0.15 -1.24
N ALA A 41 -4.50 -0.80 -0.48
CA ALA A 41 -3.40 -1.66 -0.93
C ALA A 41 -3.78 -2.51 -2.16
N LEU A 42 -5.01 -3.05 -2.20
CA LEU A 42 -5.52 -3.80 -3.36
C LEU A 42 -5.67 -2.91 -4.59
N ASP A 43 -6.18 -1.68 -4.42
CA ASP A 43 -6.35 -0.72 -5.50
C ASP A 43 -5.00 -0.23 -6.05
N LEU A 44 -4.04 0.06 -5.16
CA LEU A 44 -2.66 0.42 -5.55
C LEU A 44 -2.00 -0.70 -6.36
N ARG A 45 -2.19 -1.96 -5.94
CA ARG A 45 -1.70 -3.13 -6.70
C ARG A 45 -2.34 -3.26 -8.08
N LYS A 46 -3.63 -2.92 -8.23
CA LYS A 46 -4.30 -2.95 -9.54
C LYS A 46 -3.80 -1.84 -10.46
N ARG A 47 -3.66 -0.63 -9.91
CA ARG A 47 -3.38 0.60 -10.69
C ARG A 47 -1.90 0.80 -11.01
N SER A 48 -0.99 0.28 -10.18
CA SER A 48 0.45 0.48 -10.35
C SER A 48 1.17 -0.80 -10.81
N PRO A 49 1.78 -0.81 -12.01
CA PRO A 49 2.61 -1.92 -12.47
C PRO A 49 3.76 -2.28 -11.51
N GLU A 50 4.25 -1.30 -10.76
CA GLU A 50 5.28 -1.52 -9.74
C GLU A 50 4.76 -2.42 -8.61
N PHE A 51 3.53 -2.17 -8.15
CA PHE A 51 2.92 -2.95 -7.06
C PHE A 51 2.27 -4.25 -7.55
N GLN A 52 1.98 -4.41 -8.84
CA GLN A 52 1.55 -5.68 -9.43
C GLN A 52 2.56 -6.80 -9.17
N ALA A 53 3.85 -6.46 -9.08
CA ALA A 53 4.93 -7.41 -8.82
C ALA A 53 4.84 -8.08 -7.42
N LEU A 54 4.09 -7.48 -6.49
CA LEU A 54 3.66 -8.13 -5.25
C LEU A 54 2.50 -9.08 -5.56
N HIS A 55 2.78 -10.21 -6.21
CA HIS A 55 1.81 -11.29 -6.32
C HIS A 55 1.65 -11.94 -4.94
N SER A 56 0.49 -11.77 -4.30
CA SER A 56 0.19 -12.43 -3.03
C SER A 56 -0.15 -13.90 -3.30
N GLN A 57 0.58 -14.78 -2.63
CA GLN A 57 0.08 -16.08 -2.28
C GLN A 57 -0.85 -15.87 -1.09
N VAL A 58 -2.12 -15.56 -1.40
CA VAL A 58 -3.26 -15.49 -0.44
C VAL A 58 -3.25 -14.26 0.48
#